data_AF-A0A5B9FS24-F1
#
_entry.id   AF-A0A5B9FS24-F1
#
_cell.length_a   1.000
_cell.length_b   1.000
_cell.length_c   1.000
_cell.angle_alpha   90.00
_cell.angle_beta   90.00
_cell.angle_gamma   90.00
#
_symmetry.space_group_name_H-M   'P 1'
#
loop_
_entity.id
_entity.type
_entity.pdbx_description
1 polymer ?
#
loop_
_entity_poly.entity_id
_entity_poly.type
_entity_poly.pdbx_seq_one_letter_code
_entity_poly.pdbx_strand_id
1 'polypeptide(L)'
;MKFDKIIVSENAFNSEDTNAIINSNIAVINLLREEGVADEDIHEDALISYYLDYYTSQVNTDGFAKFVYNSQWTENLNEMLEQAFEKVGSQANLDYFRMQTEKIDSLTRKEFDGFMDQEFGKSPIKDKIDDDTYFEIPEALVTLNAQWLRNHPDLKVMSIEDMYTELEKFIGRKIER
;
A
#
# COMPACT_ATOMS: atom_id res chain seq x y z
N MET A 1 17.27 -4.94 12.83
CA MET A 1 17.24 -3.77 13.75
C MET A 1 16.12 -2.93 13.19
N LYS A 2 15.07 -2.63 13.96
CA LYS A 2 13.86 -2.04 13.36
C LYS A 2 13.97 -0.52 13.20
N PHE A 3 13.61 -0.01 12.03
CA PHE A 3 13.40 1.40 11.75
C PHE A 3 12.01 1.80 12.24
N ASP A 4 11.96 2.48 13.38
CA ASP A 4 10.73 2.76 14.12
C ASP A 4 10.14 4.15 13.81
N LYS A 5 10.39 4.69 12.61
CA LYS A 5 9.92 6.01 12.20
C LYS A 5 9.23 5.97 10.86
N ILE A 6 8.19 6.80 10.73
CA ILE A 6 7.63 7.16 9.42
C ILE A 6 8.23 8.51 9.05
N ILE A 7 9.01 8.59 7.97
CA ILE A 7 9.67 9.82 7.56
C ILE A 7 9.01 10.37 6.29
N VAL A 8 8.72 11.67 6.31
CA VAL A 8 8.27 12.42 5.14
C VAL A 8 8.98 13.77 5.06
N SER A 9 9.10 14.32 3.86
CA SER A 9 9.71 15.63 3.67
C SER A 9 8.79 16.76 4.14
N GLU A 10 9.37 17.86 4.62
CA GLU A 10 8.65 19.10 4.95
C GLU A 10 7.80 19.61 3.78
N ASN A 11 8.33 19.55 2.56
CA ASN A 11 7.60 19.99 1.36
C ASN A 11 6.37 19.13 1.11
N ALA A 12 6.49 17.80 1.24
CA ALA A 12 5.39 16.88 1.06
C ALA A 12 4.31 17.03 2.14
N PHE A 13 4.72 17.20 3.40
CA PHE A 13 3.81 17.38 4.52
C PHE A 13 2.95 18.64 4.37
N ASN A 14 3.58 19.75 3.95
CA ASN A 14 2.94 21.06 3.78
C ASN A 14 2.25 21.24 2.42
N SER A 15 2.33 20.26 1.52
CA SER A 15 1.71 20.33 0.19
C SER A 15 0.18 20.27 0.28
N GLU A 16 -0.49 21.04 -0.58
CA GLU A 16 -1.92 20.93 -0.84
C GLU A 16 -2.27 19.66 -1.64
N ASP A 17 -1.31 19.11 -2.39
CA ASP A 17 -1.48 17.81 -3.04
C ASP A 17 -1.49 16.71 -1.98
N THR A 18 -2.62 16.02 -1.89
CA THR A 18 -2.85 14.96 -0.91
C THR A 18 -1.93 13.76 -1.15
N ASN A 19 -1.54 13.50 -2.40
CA ASN A 19 -0.61 12.42 -2.73
C ASN A 19 0.81 12.72 -2.26
N ALA A 20 1.19 13.98 -2.05
CA ALA A 20 2.58 14.34 -1.79
C ALA A 20 3.14 13.65 -0.54
N ILE A 21 2.38 13.60 0.56
CA ILE A 21 2.83 12.94 1.79
C ILE A 21 2.93 11.41 1.63
N ILE A 22 2.00 10.80 0.90
CA ILE A 22 1.99 9.37 0.60
C ILE A 22 3.21 9.02 -0.26
N ASN A 23 3.43 9.77 -1.35
CA ASN A 23 4.59 9.63 -2.23
C ASN A 23 5.91 9.82 -1.47
N SER A 24 5.96 10.73 -0.51
CA SER A 24 7.15 10.91 0.33
C SER A 24 7.41 9.72 1.24
N ASN A 25 6.37 9.11 1.82
CA ASN A 25 6.50 7.88 2.59
C ASN A 25 6.97 6.71 1.69
N ILE A 26 6.36 6.58 0.50
CA ILE A 26 6.74 5.57 -0.51
C ILE A 26 8.22 5.71 -0.90
N ALA A 27 8.70 6.93 -1.13
CA ALA A 27 10.09 7.18 -1.48
C ALA A 27 11.07 6.69 -0.39
N VAL A 28 10.74 6.90 0.88
CA VAL A 28 11.57 6.42 2.01
C VAL A 28 11.57 4.89 2.08
N ILE A 29 10.41 4.25 1.93
CA ILE A 29 10.29 2.78 1.94
C ILE A 29 11.08 2.15 0.79
N ASN A 30 10.94 2.70 -0.42
CA ASN A 30 11.68 2.22 -1.58
C ASN A 30 13.18 2.38 -1.37
N LEU A 31 13.63 3.51 -0.84
CA LEU A 31 15.04 3.72 -0.52
C LEU A 31 15.55 2.70 0.53
N LEU A 32 14.80 2.45 1.59
CA LEU A 32 15.15 1.43 2.59
C LEU A 32 15.30 0.05 1.94
N ARG A 33 14.37 -0.33 1.05
CA ARG A 33 14.42 -1.59 0.31
C ARG A 33 15.61 -1.67 -0.65
N GLU A 34 15.89 -0.59 -1.39
CA GLU A 34 17.05 -0.47 -2.27
C GLU A 34 18.37 -0.63 -1.49
N GLU A 35 18.40 -0.15 -0.26
CA GLU A 35 19.54 -0.27 0.65
C GLU A 35 19.62 -1.63 1.37
N GLY A 36 18.69 -2.54 1.09
CA GLY A 36 18.69 -3.92 1.59
C GLY A 36 17.98 -4.12 2.93
N VAL A 37 17.20 -3.15 3.39
CA VAL A 37 16.38 -3.27 4.60
C VAL A 37 15.17 -4.14 4.29
N ALA A 38 14.99 -5.21 5.07
CA ALA A 38 13.83 -6.09 4.95
C ALA A 38 12.56 -5.38 5.48
N ASP A 39 11.40 -5.71 4.90
CA ASP A 39 10.12 -5.10 5.30
C ASP A 39 9.81 -5.27 6.80
N GLU A 40 10.22 -6.39 7.41
CA GLU A 40 10.09 -6.64 8.86
C GLU A 40 10.88 -5.66 9.74
N ASP A 41 11.94 -5.07 9.18
CA ASP A 41 12.76 -4.03 9.81
C ASP A 41 12.27 -2.62 9.44
N ILE A 42 11.22 -2.45 8.63
CA ILE A 42 10.59 -1.15 8.32
C ILE A 42 9.43 -0.90 9.29
N HIS A 43 9.08 0.37 9.53
CA HIS A 43 7.91 0.72 10.32
C HIS A 43 6.64 0.14 9.68
N GLU A 44 5.89 -0.65 10.45
CA GLU A 44 4.71 -1.37 9.95
C GLU A 44 3.65 -0.41 9.40
N ASP A 45 3.34 0.67 10.13
CA ASP A 45 2.38 1.67 9.66
C ASP A 45 2.85 2.43 8.39
N ALA A 46 4.17 2.50 8.13
CA ALA A 46 4.66 3.05 6.87
C ALA A 46 4.31 2.11 5.71
N LEU A 47 4.51 0.80 5.90
CA LEU A 47 4.12 -0.23 4.93
C LEU A 47 2.61 -0.29 4.73
N ILE A 48 1.81 -0.16 5.80
CA ILE A 48 0.35 -0.09 5.71
C ILE A 48 -0.10 1.04 4.78
N SER A 49 0.45 2.24 4.93
CA SER A 49 0.17 3.36 4.01
C SER A 49 0.60 3.06 2.58
N TYR A 50 1.79 2.46 2.40
CA TYR A 50 2.33 2.07 1.10
C TYR A 50 1.42 1.07 0.38
N TYR A 51 1.00 0.00 1.05
CA TYR A 51 0.20 -1.04 0.42
C TYR A 51 -1.24 -0.58 0.19
N LEU A 52 -1.78 0.31 1.02
CA LEU A 52 -3.06 0.94 0.75
C LEU A 52 -3.02 1.82 -0.50
N ASP A 53 -1.94 2.58 -0.71
CA ASP A 53 -1.73 3.33 -1.95
C ASP A 53 -1.59 2.40 -3.15
N TYR A 54 -0.78 1.34 -3.03
CA TYR A 54 -0.62 0.33 -4.07
C TYR A 54 -1.97 -0.28 -4.47
N TYR A 55 -2.77 -0.74 -3.51
CA TYR A 55 -4.13 -1.23 -3.75
C TYR A 55 -4.99 -0.18 -4.47
N THR A 56 -5.06 1.03 -3.91
CA THR A 56 -5.90 2.11 -4.44
C THR A 56 -5.54 2.44 -5.88
N SER A 57 -4.25 2.55 -6.19
CA SER A 57 -3.73 2.82 -7.53
C SER A 57 -4.06 1.71 -8.53
N GLN A 58 -3.87 0.45 -8.13
CA GLN A 58 -4.16 -0.71 -8.98
C GLN A 58 -5.65 -0.82 -9.28
N VAL A 59 -6.52 -0.77 -8.27
CA VAL A 59 -7.96 -0.92 -8.46
C VAL A 59 -8.55 0.25 -9.25
N ASN A 60 -8.10 1.48 -8.99
CA ASN A 60 -8.53 2.65 -9.76
C ASN A 60 -8.16 2.57 -11.25
N THR A 61 -7.02 1.96 -11.59
CA THR A 61 -6.50 1.94 -12.96
C THR A 61 -7.03 0.76 -13.76
N ASP A 62 -7.02 -0.43 -13.16
CA ASP A 62 -7.20 -1.70 -13.88
C ASP A 62 -8.19 -2.67 -13.22
N GLY A 63 -8.80 -2.29 -12.10
CA GLY A 63 -9.76 -3.12 -11.38
C GLY A 63 -9.14 -4.12 -10.40
N PHE A 64 -10.00 -4.81 -9.66
CA PHE A 64 -9.60 -5.68 -8.56
C PHE A 64 -8.89 -6.95 -9.03
N ALA A 65 -9.32 -7.57 -10.13
CA ALA A 65 -8.66 -8.73 -10.70
C ALA A 65 -7.21 -8.41 -11.11
N LYS A 66 -6.95 -7.20 -11.63
CA LYS A 66 -5.58 -6.79 -11.94
C LYS A 66 -4.74 -6.64 -10.67
N PHE A 67 -5.32 -6.07 -9.61
CA PHE A 67 -4.68 -6.03 -8.30
C PHE A 67 -4.32 -7.44 -7.79
N VAL A 68 -5.26 -8.40 -7.83
CA VAL A 68 -5.02 -9.81 -7.45
C VAL A 68 -3.85 -10.38 -8.24
N TYR A 69 -3.86 -10.20 -9.56
CA TYR A 69 -2.83 -10.71 -10.46
C TYR A 69 -1.44 -10.10 -10.19
N ASN A 70 -1.35 -8.77 -10.11
CA ASN A 70 -0.08 -8.06 -9.95
C ASN A 70 0.52 -8.24 -8.55
N SER A 71 -0.33 -8.32 -7.53
CA SER A 71 0.10 -8.48 -6.13
C SER A 71 0.48 -9.90 -5.74
N GLN A 72 0.18 -10.88 -6.61
CA GLN A 72 0.30 -12.31 -6.33
C GLN A 72 -0.60 -12.82 -5.19
N TRP A 73 -1.53 -11.99 -4.70
CA TRP A 73 -2.59 -12.34 -3.75
C TRP A 73 -2.08 -13.17 -2.55
N THR A 74 -1.18 -12.58 -1.76
CA THR A 74 -0.61 -13.24 -0.60
C THR A 74 -1.41 -12.95 0.67
N GLU A 75 -1.49 -13.93 1.59
CA GLU A 75 -2.20 -13.78 2.87
C GLU A 75 -1.70 -12.56 3.67
N ASN A 76 -0.38 -12.40 3.79
CA ASN A 76 0.23 -11.26 4.48
C ASN A 76 -0.19 -9.90 3.90
N LEU A 77 -0.29 -9.77 2.57
CA LEU A 77 -0.74 -8.53 1.95
C LEU A 77 -2.21 -8.27 2.26
N ASN A 78 -3.05 -9.31 2.19
CA ASN A 78 -4.48 -9.19 2.44
C ASN A 78 -4.76 -8.79 3.90
N GLU A 79 -4.07 -9.42 4.85
CA GLU A 79 -4.13 -9.03 6.27
C GLU A 79 -3.69 -7.58 6.50
N MET A 80 -2.63 -7.15 5.80
CA MET A 80 -2.14 -5.77 5.90
C MET A 80 -3.13 -4.77 5.31
N LEU A 81 -3.83 -5.10 4.24
CA LEU A 81 -4.87 -4.25 3.65
C LEU A 81 -6.09 -4.15 4.54
N GLU A 82 -6.55 -5.25 5.17
CA GLU A 82 -7.63 -5.17 6.15
C GLU A 82 -7.28 -4.23 7.30
N GLN A 83 -6.08 -4.38 7.87
CA GLN A 83 -5.59 -3.47 8.90
C GLN A 83 -5.48 -2.03 8.40
N ALA A 84 -5.10 -1.83 7.14
CA ALA A 84 -5.01 -0.50 6.54
C ALA A 84 -6.37 0.20 6.52
N PHE A 85 -7.41 -0.47 6.02
CA PHE A 85 -8.76 0.10 5.98
C PHE A 85 -9.28 0.41 7.38
N GLU A 86 -9.04 -0.47 8.35
CA GLU A 86 -9.41 -0.23 9.76
C GLU A 86 -8.70 1.00 10.33
N LYS A 87 -7.38 1.13 10.12
CA LYS A 87 -6.56 2.25 10.64
C LYS A 87 -6.94 3.58 10.02
N VAL A 88 -7.27 3.62 8.73
CA VAL A 88 -7.70 4.86 8.06
C VAL A 88 -9.21 5.14 8.24
N GLY A 89 -9.95 4.23 8.88
CA GLY A 89 -11.38 4.38 9.14
C GLY A 89 -12.28 4.23 7.90
N SER A 90 -11.86 3.42 6.92
CA SER A 90 -12.57 3.22 5.65
C SER A 90 -13.41 1.93 5.67
N GLN A 91 -14.54 1.97 6.38
CA GLN A 91 -15.36 0.77 6.59
C GLN A 91 -15.97 0.24 5.28
N ALA A 92 -16.44 1.12 4.39
CA ALA A 92 -17.06 0.67 3.14
C ALA A 92 -16.05 -0.02 2.21
N ASN A 93 -14.81 0.48 2.13
CA ASN A 93 -13.75 -0.20 1.40
C ASN A 93 -13.34 -1.53 2.06
N LEU A 94 -13.32 -1.61 3.39
CA LEU A 94 -13.07 -2.86 4.10
C LEU A 94 -14.12 -3.92 3.79
N ASP A 95 -15.39 -3.54 3.83
CA ASP A 95 -16.52 -4.44 3.53
C ASP A 95 -16.45 -4.92 2.07
N TYR A 96 -16.15 -4.02 1.14
CA TYR A 96 -15.90 -4.37 -0.26
C TYR A 96 -14.72 -5.33 -0.41
N PHE A 97 -13.58 -5.05 0.23
CA PHE A 97 -12.39 -5.89 0.15
C PHE A 97 -12.68 -7.30 0.66
N ARG A 98 -13.36 -7.42 1.81
CA ARG A 98 -13.78 -8.71 2.38
C ARG A 98 -14.73 -9.47 1.46
N MET A 99 -15.71 -8.79 0.86
CA MET A 99 -16.59 -9.39 -0.14
C MET A 99 -15.79 -9.93 -1.34
N GLN A 100 -14.80 -9.20 -1.84
CA GLN A 100 -13.97 -9.69 -2.95
C GLN A 100 -13.07 -10.85 -2.53
N THR A 101 -12.51 -10.82 -1.32
CA THR A 101 -11.75 -11.94 -0.77
C THR A 101 -12.59 -13.21 -0.71
N GLU A 102 -13.86 -13.12 -0.28
CA GLU A 102 -14.79 -14.27 -0.32
C GLU A 102 -14.98 -14.84 -1.73
N LYS A 103 -15.01 -13.98 -2.76
CA LYS A 103 -15.08 -14.46 -4.15
C LYS A 103 -13.82 -15.24 -4.53
N ILE A 104 -12.64 -14.76 -4.14
CA ILE A 104 -11.38 -15.47 -4.39
C ILE A 104 -11.35 -16.80 -3.64
N ASP A 105 -11.74 -16.82 -2.37
CA ASP A 105 -11.76 -18.01 -1.52
C ASP A 105 -12.77 -19.07 -2.02
N SER A 106 -13.82 -18.64 -2.72
CA SER A 106 -14.79 -19.53 -3.34
C SER A 106 -14.26 -20.25 -4.59
N LEU A 107 -13.14 -19.78 -5.17
CA LEU A 107 -12.55 -20.39 -6.34
C LEU A 107 -11.93 -21.74 -5.98
N THR A 108 -12.10 -22.72 -6.85
CA THR A 108 -11.28 -23.92 -6.75
C THR A 108 -9.81 -23.58 -6.99
N ARG A 109 -8.90 -24.32 -6.37
CA ARG A 109 -7.45 -24.17 -6.63
C ARG A 109 -7.11 -24.17 -8.13
N LYS A 110 -7.77 -25.01 -8.93
CA LYS A 110 -7.58 -25.06 -10.38
C LYS A 110 -8.02 -23.76 -11.09
N GLU A 111 -9.10 -23.14 -10.64
CA GLU A 111 -9.55 -21.85 -11.19
C GLU A 111 -8.60 -20.73 -10.82
N PHE A 112 -8.15 -20.68 -9.56
CA PHE A 112 -7.20 -19.68 -9.09
C PHE A 112 -5.83 -19.83 -9.77
N ASP A 113 -5.23 -21.02 -9.73
CA ASP A 113 -3.95 -21.31 -10.39
C ASP A 113 -4.05 -21.01 -11.90
N GLY A 114 -5.17 -21.41 -12.54
CA GLY A 114 -5.41 -21.13 -13.94
C GLY A 114 -5.60 -19.63 -14.28
N PHE A 115 -6.04 -18.82 -13.32
CA PHE A 115 -6.08 -17.36 -13.45
C PHE A 115 -4.68 -16.74 -13.32
N MET A 116 -3.88 -17.20 -12.36
CA MET A 116 -2.55 -16.67 -12.08
C MET A 116 -1.49 -17.08 -13.13
N ASP A 117 -1.55 -18.30 -13.64
CA ASP A 117 -0.55 -18.86 -14.56
C ASP A 117 -0.66 -18.35 -16.01
N GLN A 118 -1.78 -17.72 -16.36
CA GLN A 118 -2.04 -17.23 -17.71
C GLN A 118 -1.70 -15.74 -17.84
N GLU A 119 -1.52 -15.29 -19.08
CA GLU A 119 -1.49 -13.86 -19.36
C GLU A 119 -2.81 -13.22 -18.89
N PHE A 120 -2.70 -12.14 -18.11
CA PHE A 120 -3.86 -11.43 -17.57
C PHE A 120 -4.90 -11.11 -18.66
N GLY A 121 -6.18 -11.34 -18.36
CA GLY A 121 -7.29 -11.12 -19.29
C GLY A 121 -7.65 -12.32 -20.18
N LYS A 122 -6.86 -13.40 -20.19
CA LYS A 122 -7.23 -14.64 -20.90
C LYS A 122 -8.15 -15.56 -20.11
N SER A 123 -8.12 -15.45 -18.78
CA SER A 123 -8.93 -16.28 -17.90
C SER A 123 -10.35 -15.71 -17.75
N PRO A 124 -11.41 -16.53 -17.91
CA PRO A 124 -12.79 -16.11 -17.65
C PRO A 124 -13.05 -15.84 -16.16
N ILE A 125 -12.11 -16.18 -15.28
CA ILE A 125 -12.18 -15.87 -13.85
C ILE A 125 -12.08 -14.37 -13.60
N LYS A 126 -11.43 -13.60 -14.49
CA LYS A 126 -11.35 -12.14 -14.37
C LYS A 126 -12.74 -11.52 -14.18
N ASP A 127 -13.71 -11.92 -15.00
CA ASP A 127 -15.08 -11.36 -14.97
C ASP A 127 -15.91 -11.85 -13.77
N LYS A 128 -15.45 -12.89 -13.05
CA LYS A 128 -16.07 -13.31 -11.77
C LYS A 128 -15.57 -12.47 -10.60
N ILE A 129 -14.34 -11.98 -10.70
CA ILE A 129 -13.65 -11.24 -9.65
C ILE A 129 -13.96 -9.75 -9.76
N ASP A 130 -13.79 -9.17 -10.96
CA ASP A 130 -14.01 -7.75 -11.19
C ASP A 130 -15.49 -7.38 -11.09
N ASP A 131 -15.76 -6.24 -10.46
CA ASP A 131 -17.00 -5.52 -10.58
C ASP A 131 -16.78 -4.01 -10.41
N ASP A 132 -17.82 -3.24 -10.73
CA ASP A 132 -17.78 -1.77 -10.67
C ASP A 132 -18.22 -1.22 -9.30
N THR A 133 -18.56 -2.07 -8.33
CA THR A 133 -19.12 -1.61 -7.03
C THR A 133 -18.10 -0.81 -6.22
N TYR A 134 -16.79 -1.04 -6.45
CA TYR A 134 -15.73 -0.21 -5.89
C TYR A 134 -15.89 1.28 -6.24
N PHE A 135 -16.30 1.60 -7.48
CA PHE A 135 -16.44 2.99 -7.94
C PHE A 135 -17.69 3.68 -7.37
N GLU A 136 -18.57 2.94 -6.71
CA GLU A 136 -19.73 3.46 -6.00
C GLU A 136 -19.41 3.84 -4.54
N ILE A 137 -18.24 3.45 -4.03
CA ILE A 137 -17.81 3.73 -2.65
C ILE A 137 -17.43 5.22 -2.53
N PRO A 138 -18.07 5.99 -1.65
CA PRO A 138 -17.84 7.43 -1.54
C PRO A 138 -16.58 7.80 -0.75
N GLU A 139 -15.96 6.83 -0.06
CA GLU A 139 -14.79 7.04 0.79
C GLU A 139 -13.54 7.29 -0.07
N ALA A 140 -12.95 8.49 0.08
CA ALA A 140 -11.76 8.86 -0.66
C ALA A 140 -10.48 8.30 0.00
N LEU A 141 -10.12 7.05 -0.33
CA LEU A 141 -8.97 6.33 0.27
C LEU A 141 -7.67 7.14 0.29
N VAL A 142 -7.32 7.82 -0.81
CA VAL A 142 -6.12 8.67 -0.88
C VAL A 142 -6.16 9.78 0.18
N THR A 143 -7.34 10.38 0.40
CA THR A 143 -7.53 11.42 1.42
C THR A 143 -7.43 10.85 2.83
N LEU A 144 -8.08 9.70 3.07
CA LEU A 144 -8.04 9.03 4.38
C LEU A 144 -6.61 8.59 4.75
N ASN A 145 -5.88 7.97 3.81
CA ASN A 145 -4.48 7.57 4.00
C ASN A 145 -3.59 8.78 4.31
N ALA A 146 -3.70 9.85 3.53
CA ALA A 146 -2.89 11.05 3.75
C ALA A 146 -3.21 11.76 5.07
N GLN A 147 -4.48 11.79 5.49
CA GLN A 147 -4.88 12.32 6.79
C GLN A 147 -4.35 11.46 7.94
N TRP A 148 -4.43 10.15 7.79
CA TRP A 148 -3.91 9.20 8.77
C TRP A 148 -2.40 9.35 8.95
N LEU A 149 -1.63 9.38 7.85
CA LEU A 149 -0.18 9.66 7.89
C LEU A 149 0.14 10.98 8.59
N ARG A 150 -0.54 12.08 8.24
CA ARG A 150 -0.31 13.40 8.84
C ARG A 150 -0.51 13.43 10.36
N ASN A 151 -1.43 12.60 10.86
CA ASN A 151 -1.76 12.52 12.28
C ASN A 151 -1.03 11.37 13.00
N HIS A 152 -0.16 10.63 12.32
CA HIS A 152 0.50 9.47 12.89
C HIS A 152 1.49 9.87 14.00
N PRO A 153 1.47 9.24 15.19
CA PRO A 153 2.32 9.63 16.32
C PRO A 153 3.82 9.51 16.03
N ASP A 154 4.20 8.53 15.21
CA ASP A 154 5.59 8.25 14.84
C ASP A 154 6.05 8.98 13.57
N LEU A 155 5.21 9.86 13.02
CA LEU A 155 5.61 10.69 11.88
C LEU A 155 6.74 11.65 12.26
N LYS A 156 7.79 11.67 11.43
CA LYS A 156 8.86 12.65 11.45
C LYS A 156 8.86 13.42 10.15
N VAL A 157 8.60 14.72 10.26
CA VAL A 157 8.69 15.67 9.17
C VAL A 157 10.09 16.26 9.19
N MET A 158 10.83 16.11 8.09
CA MET A 158 12.25 16.45 8.02
C MET A 158 12.60 17.16 6.71
N SER A 159 13.68 17.96 6.74
CA SER A 159 14.32 18.42 5.51
C SER A 159 14.94 17.22 4.76
N ILE A 160 15.11 17.32 3.44
CA ILE A 160 15.69 16.22 2.64
C ILE A 160 17.07 15.79 3.18
N GLU A 161 17.93 16.75 3.55
CA GLU A 161 19.26 16.44 4.09
C GLU A 161 19.19 15.71 5.44
N ASP A 162 18.23 16.07 6.31
CA ASP A 162 18.02 15.39 7.59
C ASP A 162 17.45 13.98 7.39
N MET A 163 16.58 13.78 6.39
CA MET A 163 16.07 12.46 6.01
C MET A 163 17.23 11.53 5.65
N TYR A 164 18.11 11.95 4.74
CA TYR A 164 19.29 11.15 4.37
C TYR A 164 20.18 10.90 5.58
N THR A 165 20.44 11.91 6.42
CA THR A 165 21.27 11.75 7.62
C THR A 165 20.69 10.70 8.58
N GLU A 166 19.37 10.70 8.79
CA GLU A 166 18.71 9.74 9.66
C GLU A 166 18.72 8.32 9.07
N LEU A 167 18.45 8.18 7.77
CA LEU A 167 18.48 6.88 7.09
C LEU A 167 19.90 6.30 7.04
N GLU A 168 20.91 7.11 6.72
CA GLU A 168 22.33 6.69 6.73
C GLU A 168 22.78 6.24 8.12
N LYS A 169 22.31 6.91 9.18
CA LYS A 169 22.58 6.52 10.56
C LYS A 169 21.98 5.15 10.89
N PHE A 170 20.77 4.88 10.40
CA PHE A 170 20.11 3.59 10.59
C PHE A 170 20.82 2.47 9.81
N ILE A 171 21.12 2.70 8.54
CA ILE A 171 21.76 1.72 7.64
C ILE A 171 23.24 1.50 8.02
N GLY A 172 23.90 2.50 8.61
CA GLY A 172 25.29 2.44 9.03
C GLY A 172 26.29 2.76 7.91
N ARG A 173 25.84 3.35 6.79
CA ARG A 173 26.67 3.82 5.68
C ARG A 173 26.04 5.00 4.97
N LYS A 174 26.83 5.67 4.11
CA LYS A 174 26.34 6.71 3.20
C LYS A 174 25.48 6.10 2.10
N ILE A 175 24.38 6.78 1.77
CA ILE A 175 23.48 6.44 0.68
C ILE A 175 23.97 7.18 -0.58
N GLU A 176 23.92 6.52 -1.74
CA GLU A 176 24.25 7.16 -3.01
C GLU A 176 23.14 8.16 -3.38
N ARG A 177 23.53 9.40 -3.72
CA ARG A 177 22.60 10.51 -3.97
C ARG A 177 22.43 10.77 -5.46
#